data_AF-A0A1L5KFE7-F1
#
_entry.id   AF-A0A1L5KFE7-F1
#
_cell.length_a   1.000
_cell.length_b   1.000
_cell.length_c   1.000
_cell.angle_alpha   90.00
_cell.angle_beta   90.00
_cell.angle_gamma   90.00
#
_symmetry.space_group_name_H-M   'P 1'
#
loop_
_entity.id
_entity.type
_entity.pdbx_description
1 polymer ?
#
loop_
_entity_poly.entity_id
_entity_poly.type
_entity_poly.pdbx_seq_one_letter_code
_entity_poly.pdbx_strand_id
1 'polypeptide(L)'
;TERIPVTLGLVGFSSIIGIAIAIPAGVLCAVKKNTWVDRIISIITIVLVSCPVFLVCILMILFLAQMPGVNFTGTYTNVHEYLERILLPSVALSFGMLALVSRVTRTSMIKELKSKYVETAEAKGISKKQIIFKHAFKNAIIPVITVMSIQIGAMVVGSVLVENVFALPGL
;
A
#
# COMPACT_ATOMS: atom_id res chain seq x y z
N THR A 1 25.52 -5.75 12.43
CA THR A 1 24.34 -6.64 12.35
C THR A 1 23.07 -6.03 12.92
N GLU A 2 23.14 -4.95 13.72
CA GLU A 2 21.97 -4.32 14.35
C GLU A 2 21.06 -3.50 13.41
N ARG A 3 21.52 -3.19 12.19
CA ARG A 3 20.81 -2.36 11.19
C ARG A 3 19.75 -3.12 10.39
N ILE A 4 20.01 -4.39 10.09
CA ILE A 4 19.14 -5.25 9.27
C ILE A 4 17.72 -5.39 9.87
N PRO A 5 17.56 -5.62 11.19
CA PRO A 5 16.23 -5.69 11.80
C PRO A 5 15.39 -4.41 11.64
N VAL A 6 16.02 -3.23 11.64
CA VAL A 6 15.33 -1.95 11.49
C VAL A 6 14.75 -1.81 10.09
N THR A 7 15.56 -2.10 9.06
CA THR A 7 15.12 -2.10 7.66
C THR A 7 14.02 -3.13 7.41
N LEU A 8 14.17 -4.36 7.94
CA LEU A 8 13.14 -5.39 7.82
C LEU A 8 11.84 -5.01 8.53
N GLY A 9 11.94 -4.41 9.71
CA GLY A 9 10.79 -3.88 10.44
C GLY A 9 10.06 -2.83 9.61
N LEU A 10 10.79 -1.84 9.10
CA LEU A 10 10.24 -0.76 8.30
C LEU A 10 9.55 -1.29 7.04
N VAL A 11 10.22 -2.15 6.28
CA VAL A 11 9.64 -2.77 5.07
C VAL A 11 8.42 -3.62 5.42
N GLY A 12 8.48 -4.40 6.51
CA GLY A 12 7.37 -5.23 6.96
C GLY A 12 6.12 -4.42 7.30
N PHE A 13 6.26 -3.40 8.15
CA PHE A 13 5.16 -2.50 8.52
C PHE A 13 4.60 -1.76 7.30
N SER A 14 5.49 -1.22 6.46
CA SER A 14 5.10 -0.53 5.22
C SER A 14 4.32 -1.44 4.28
N SER A 15 4.73 -2.70 4.18
CA SER A 15 4.07 -3.70 3.33
C SER A 15 2.67 -4.01 3.85
N ILE A 16 2.51 -4.20 5.17
CA ILE A 16 1.19 -4.43 5.78
C ILE A 16 0.26 -3.25 5.50
N ILE A 17 0.72 -2.02 5.72
CA ILE A 17 -0.06 -0.80 5.44
C ILE A 17 -0.42 -0.72 3.95
N GLY A 18 0.58 -0.93 3.09
CA GLY A 18 0.41 -0.91 1.64
C GLY A 18 -0.64 -1.92 1.17
N ILE A 19 -0.57 -3.17 1.63
CA ILE A 19 -1.54 -4.23 1.29
C ILE A 19 -2.93 -3.88 1.79
N ALA A 20 -3.03 -3.47 3.06
CA ALA A 20 -4.29 -3.17 3.72
C ALA A 20 -5.07 -2.04 3.03
N ILE A 21 -4.38 -1.10 2.37
CA ILE A 21 -5.02 0.01 1.67
C ILE A 21 -5.13 -0.27 0.15
N ALA A 22 -4.08 -0.80 -0.48
CA ALA A 22 -4.01 -0.99 -1.93
C ALA A 22 -5.03 -2.00 -2.45
N ILE A 23 -5.18 -3.13 -1.76
CA ILE A 23 -6.10 -4.19 -2.19
C ILE A 23 -7.55 -3.70 -2.11
N PRO A 24 -8.06 -3.18 -0.97
CA PRO A 24 -9.42 -2.67 -0.91
C PRO A 24 -9.67 -1.52 -1.88
N ALA A 25 -8.70 -0.60 -2.05
CA ALA A 25 -8.82 0.48 -3.02
C ALA A 25 -8.95 -0.05 -4.46
N GLY A 26 -8.12 -1.02 -4.85
CA GLY A 26 -8.17 -1.66 -6.17
C GLY A 26 -9.46 -2.44 -6.42
N VAL A 27 -9.93 -3.20 -5.42
CA VAL A 27 -11.22 -3.93 -5.47
C VAL A 27 -12.37 -2.93 -5.60
N LEU A 28 -12.38 -1.85 -4.82
CA LEU A 28 -13.44 -0.83 -4.86
C LEU A 28 -13.50 -0.13 -6.22
N CYS A 29 -12.34 0.21 -6.79
CA CYS A 29 -12.25 0.79 -8.13
C CYS A 29 -12.79 -0.16 -9.21
N ALA A 30 -12.52 -1.46 -9.08
CA ALA A 30 -13.00 -2.45 -10.04
C ALA A 30 -14.52 -2.68 -9.94
N VAL A 31 -15.06 -2.78 -8.73
CA VAL A 31 -16.50 -2.97 -8.49
C VAL A 31 -17.29 -1.73 -8.92
N LYS A 32 -16.75 -0.53 -8.68
CA LYS A 32 -17.36 0.74 -9.09
C LYS A 32 -16.71 1.32 -10.35
N LYS A 33 -16.31 0.46 -11.30
CA LYS A 33 -15.62 0.88 -12.52
C LYS A 33 -16.37 1.99 -13.25
N ASN A 34 -15.63 2.99 -13.74
CA ASN A 34 -16.13 4.15 -14.48
C ASN A 34 -17.07 5.08 -13.67
N THR A 35 -17.17 4.90 -12.36
CA THR A 35 -17.87 5.86 -11.49
C THR A 35 -16.92 6.95 -10.99
N TRP A 36 -17.46 7.99 -10.37
CA TRP A 36 -16.67 9.04 -9.74
C TRP A 36 -15.71 8.50 -8.66
N VAL A 37 -16.08 7.41 -7.97
CA VAL A 37 -15.22 6.77 -6.95
C VAL A 37 -13.95 6.19 -7.58
N ASP A 38 -14.09 5.45 -8.69
CA ASP A 38 -12.96 4.90 -9.46
C ASP A 38 -12.05 6.01 -9.97
N ARG A 39 -12.65 7.10 -10.48
CA ARG A 39 -11.90 8.26 -11.01
C ARG A 39 -11.12 8.99 -9.91
N ILE A 40 -11.74 9.28 -8.77
CA ILE A 40 -11.07 9.96 -7.64
C ILE A 40 -9.93 9.11 -7.10
N ILE A 41 -10.17 7.82 -6.82
CA ILE A 41 -9.11 6.95 -6.27
C ILE A 41 -7.96 6.84 -7.27
N SER A 42 -8.26 6.64 -8.55
CA SER A 42 -7.22 6.56 -9.59
C SER A 42 -6.40 7.85 -9.70
N ILE A 43 -7.04 9.03 -9.65
CA ILE A 43 -6.33 10.32 -9.67
C ILE A 43 -5.43 10.46 -8.44
N ILE A 44 -5.95 10.19 -7.24
CA ILE A 44 -5.18 10.25 -5.99
C ILE A 44 -3.96 9.31 -6.08
N THR A 45 -4.17 8.08 -6.55
CA THR A 45 -3.08 7.11 -6.73
C THR A 45 -2.03 7.58 -7.73
N ILE A 46 -2.43 8.17 -8.86
CA ILE A 46 -1.49 8.70 -9.86
C ILE A 46 -0.68 9.86 -9.29
N VAL A 47 -1.33 10.79 -8.58
CA VAL A 47 -0.68 11.94 -7.94
C VAL A 47 0.34 11.46 -6.90
N LEU A 48 -0.04 10.51 -6.04
CA LEU A 48 0.85 9.96 -5.01
C LEU A 48 2.11 9.31 -5.58
N VAL A 49 2.02 8.66 -6.75
CA VAL A 49 3.20 8.07 -7.43
C VAL A 49 4.06 9.12 -8.13
N SER A 50 3.43 10.18 -8.62
CA SER A 50 4.15 11.22 -9.34
C SER A 50 5.09 11.99 -8.40
N CYS A 51 4.79 12.01 -7.10
CA CYS A 51 5.69 12.52 -6.08
C CYS A 51 6.76 11.48 -5.74
N PRO A 52 8.06 11.83 -5.85
CA PRO A 52 9.13 10.97 -5.35
C PRO A 52 8.95 10.66 -3.86
N VAL A 53 9.22 9.42 -3.44
CA VAL A 53 9.05 8.98 -2.03
C VAL A 53 9.81 9.88 -1.06
N PHE A 54 11.03 10.32 -1.40
CA PHE A 54 11.81 11.24 -0.56
C PHE A 54 11.10 12.58 -0.35
N LEU A 55 10.42 13.10 -1.39
CA LEU A 55 9.68 14.35 -1.31
C LEU A 55 8.50 14.21 -0.36
N VAL A 56 7.79 13.08 -0.44
CA VAL A 56 6.69 12.76 0.48
C VAL A 56 7.20 12.70 1.92
N CYS A 57 8.35 12.07 2.16
CA CYS A 57 8.97 12.02 3.49
C CYS A 57 9.29 13.42 4.02
N ILE A 58 9.91 14.28 3.21
CA ILE A 58 10.27 15.66 3.60
C ILE A 58 9.00 16.47 3.91
N LEU A 59 7.98 16.40 3.05
CA LEU A 59 6.71 17.11 3.27
C LEU A 59 6.01 16.63 4.55
N MET A 60 6.04 15.33 4.83
CA MET A 60 5.50 14.79 6.08
C MET A 60 6.24 15.38 7.29
N ILE A 61 7.57 15.34 7.30
CA ILE A 61 8.37 15.91 8.40
C ILE A 61 8.09 17.39 8.58
N LEU A 62 8.06 18.18 7.50
CA LEU A 62 7.80 19.62 7.58
C LEU A 62 6.41 19.94 8.14
N PHE A 63 5.39 19.18 7.73
CA PHE A 63 4.03 19.35 8.25
C PHE A 63 3.95 18.99 9.74
N LEU A 64 4.60 17.90 10.14
CA LEU A 64 4.57 17.39 11.50
C LEU A 64 5.48 18.16 12.47
N ALA A 65 6.55 18.79 11.98
CA ALA A 65 7.39 19.68 12.77
C ALA A 65 6.62 20.92 13.28
N GLN A 66 5.49 21.27 12.65
CA GLN A 66 4.60 22.34 13.12
C GLN A 66 3.68 21.88 14.26
N MET A 67 3.56 20.57 14.53
CA MET A 67 2.76 20.05 15.64
C MET A 67 3.62 19.97 16.91
N PRO A 68 3.26 20.66 18.00
CA PRO A 68 4.01 20.59 19.24
C PRO A 68 3.87 19.21 19.89
N GLY A 69 5.00 18.64 20.35
CA GLY A 69 5.02 17.43 21.19
C GLY A 69 5.31 16.11 20.48
N VAL A 70 5.54 16.12 19.17
CA VAL A 70 5.83 14.91 18.41
C VAL A 70 7.29 14.80 17.99
N ASN A 71 7.98 13.78 18.50
CA ASN A 71 9.39 13.49 18.20
C ASN A 71 9.47 12.31 17.22
N PHE A 72 9.80 12.58 15.96
CA PHE A 72 9.89 11.54 14.91
C PHE A 72 11.33 11.13 14.57
N THR A 73 12.33 11.74 15.20
CA THR A 73 13.76 11.55 14.92
C THR A 73 14.51 11.07 16.17
N GLY A 74 15.53 10.21 16.01
CA GLY A 74 16.47 9.84 17.07
C GLY A 74 16.37 8.39 17.56
N THR A 75 17.05 8.07 18.66
CA THR A 75 17.14 6.71 19.26
C THR A 75 15.94 6.36 20.13
N TYR A 76 15.39 5.17 19.96
CA TYR A 76 14.26 4.65 20.73
C TYR A 76 14.75 3.79 21.90
N THR A 77 14.13 3.92 23.07
CA THR A 77 14.43 3.08 24.25
C THR A 77 13.28 2.13 24.58
N ASN A 78 12.04 2.49 24.19
CA ASN A 78 10.82 1.74 24.48
C ASN A 78 10.12 1.24 23.20
N VAL A 79 9.34 0.16 23.33
CA VAL A 79 8.55 -0.41 22.21
C VAL A 79 7.50 0.59 21.70
N HIS A 80 6.90 1.38 22.58
CA HIS A 80 5.92 2.41 22.19
C HIS A 80 6.56 3.49 21.30
N GLU A 81 7.71 4.02 21.71
CA GLU A 81 8.48 5.00 20.93
C GLU A 81 8.96 4.43 19.60
N TYR A 82 9.29 3.14 19.56
CA TYR A 82 9.63 2.46 18.31
C TYR A 82 8.45 2.45 17.33
N LEU A 83 7.23 2.13 17.80
CA LEU A 83 6.04 2.16 16.94
C LEU A 83 5.73 3.57 16.44
N GLU A 84 5.79 4.58 17.29
CA GLU A 84 5.54 5.97 16.88
C GLU A 84 6.52 6.45 15.81
N ARG A 85 7.79 6.07 15.94
CA ARG A 85 8.85 6.47 15.01
C ARG A 85 8.83 5.68 13.71
N ILE A 86 8.39 4.42 13.72
CA ILE A 86 8.34 3.59 12.51
C ILE A 86 7.04 3.78 11.72
N LEU A 87 5.95 4.20 12.36
CA LEU A 87 4.65 4.37 11.71
C LEU A 87 4.72 5.38 10.57
N LEU A 88 5.30 6.55 10.83
CA LEU A 88 5.33 7.63 9.85
C LEU A 88 6.17 7.30 8.61
N PRO A 89 7.42 6.82 8.77
CA PRO A 89 8.24 6.34 7.66
C PRO A 89 7.59 5.17 6.93
N SER A 90 6.87 4.30 7.66
CA SER A 90 6.18 3.16 7.04
C SER A 90 5.02 3.60 6.13
N VAL A 91 4.25 4.60 6.56
CA VAL A 91 3.20 5.19 5.73
C VAL A 91 3.80 5.82 4.48
N ALA A 92 4.89 6.58 4.61
CA ALA A 92 5.56 7.19 3.48
C ALA A 92 6.04 6.15 2.45
N LEU A 93 6.70 5.08 2.93
CA LEU A 93 7.20 4.01 2.08
C LEU A 93 6.06 3.18 1.45
N SER A 94 4.91 3.06 2.12
CA SER A 94 3.74 2.32 1.60
C SER A 94 3.13 2.94 0.34
N PHE A 95 3.32 4.24 0.08
CA PHE A 95 2.80 4.92 -1.10
C PHE A 95 3.31 4.32 -2.42
N GLY A 96 4.55 3.83 -2.45
CA GLY A 96 5.09 3.14 -3.63
C GLY A 96 4.33 1.85 -3.94
N MET A 97 4.00 1.07 -2.91
CA MET A 97 3.23 -0.17 -3.03
C MET A 97 1.79 0.10 -3.45
N LEU A 98 1.20 1.16 -2.90
CA LEU A 98 -0.20 1.53 -3.10
C LEU A 98 -0.61 1.56 -4.57
N ALA A 99 0.22 2.13 -5.42
CA ALA A 99 -0.21 2.39 -6.78
C ALA A 99 -0.13 1.21 -7.73
N LEU A 100 0.99 0.49 -7.73
CA LEU A 100 1.12 -0.68 -8.58
C LEU A 100 0.15 -1.77 -8.12
N VAL A 101 0.06 -2.03 -6.81
CA VAL A 101 -0.80 -3.08 -6.27
C VAL A 101 -2.28 -2.75 -6.48
N SER A 102 -2.72 -1.51 -6.24
CA SER A 102 -4.12 -1.13 -6.48
C SER A 102 -4.50 -1.18 -7.96
N ARG A 103 -3.62 -0.72 -8.86
CA ARG A 103 -3.85 -0.74 -10.31
C ARG A 103 -3.94 -2.17 -10.85
N VAL A 104 -3.04 -3.04 -10.42
CA VAL A 104 -3.03 -4.46 -10.81
C VAL A 104 -4.25 -5.16 -10.24
N THR A 105 -4.56 -4.95 -8.96
CA THR A 105 -5.77 -5.48 -8.32
C THR A 105 -7.02 -5.05 -9.08
N ARG A 106 -7.13 -3.76 -9.43
CA ARG A 106 -8.24 -3.23 -10.22
C ARG A 106 -8.36 -3.93 -11.58
N THR A 107 -7.26 -4.03 -12.30
CA THR A 107 -7.25 -4.61 -13.67
C THR A 107 -7.63 -6.09 -13.64
N SER A 108 -7.05 -6.85 -12.69
CA SER A 108 -7.35 -8.27 -12.50
C SER A 108 -8.80 -8.48 -12.07
N MET A 109 -9.31 -7.69 -11.12
CA MET A 109 -10.72 -7.76 -10.71
C MET A 109 -11.68 -7.46 -11.86
N ILE A 110 -11.41 -6.44 -12.69
CA ILE A 110 -12.24 -6.13 -13.86
C ILE A 110 -12.26 -7.29 -14.86
N LYS A 111 -11.12 -7.97 -15.05
CA LYS A 111 -11.02 -9.14 -15.93
C LYS A 111 -11.85 -10.31 -15.38
N GLU A 112 -11.67 -10.63 -14.11
CA GLU A 112 -12.36 -11.75 -13.47
C GLU A 112 -13.87 -11.53 -13.35
N LEU A 113 -14.33 -10.29 -13.10
CA LEU A 113 -15.76 -9.93 -13.09
C LEU A 113 -16.44 -10.06 -14.46
N LYS A 114 -15.68 -10.08 -15.57
CA LYS A 114 -16.17 -10.23 -16.95
C LYS A 114 -16.04 -11.65 -17.49
N SER A 115 -15.73 -12.62 -16.63
CA SER A 115 -15.49 -14.00 -17.03
C SER A 115 -16.80 -14.80 -17.14
N LYS A 116 -16.80 -15.84 -17.99
CA LYS A 116 -17.95 -16.73 -18.20
C LYS A 116 -18.41 -17.44 -16.92
N TYR A 117 -17.51 -17.71 -15.97
CA TYR A 117 -17.89 -18.35 -14.71
C TYR A 117 -18.66 -17.38 -13.80
N VAL A 118 -18.42 -16.07 -13.91
CA VAL A 118 -19.19 -15.04 -13.21
C VAL A 118 -20.59 -14.93 -13.81
N GLU A 119 -20.71 -14.90 -15.13
CA GLU A 119 -22.03 -14.91 -15.81
C GLU A 119 -22.86 -16.12 -15.40
N THR A 120 -22.23 -17.30 -15.33
CA THR A 120 -22.88 -18.53 -14.84
C THR A 120 -23.31 -18.41 -13.37
N ALA A 121 -22.49 -17.77 -12.53
CA ALA A 121 -22.81 -17.55 -11.12
C ALA A 121 -23.98 -16.57 -10.94
N GLU A 122 -24.05 -15.52 -11.77
CA GLU A 122 -25.17 -14.57 -11.80
C GLU A 122 -26.46 -15.25 -12.26
N ALA A 123 -26.41 -16.10 -13.29
CA ALA A 123 -27.56 -16.87 -13.76
C ALA A 123 -28.09 -17.86 -12.71
N LYS A 124 -27.22 -18.33 -11.80
CA LYS A 124 -27.59 -19.16 -10.65
C LYS A 124 -28.17 -18.36 -9.47
N GLY A 125 -28.28 -17.03 -9.59
CA GLY A 125 -28.81 -16.16 -8.53
C GLY A 125 -27.85 -15.93 -7.36
N ILE A 126 -26.55 -16.19 -7.53
CA ILE A 126 -25.56 -15.96 -6.46
C ILE A 126 -25.46 -14.46 -6.18
N SER A 127 -25.42 -14.09 -4.90
CA SER A 127 -25.36 -12.68 -4.50
C SER A 127 -24.09 -11.98 -5.03
N LYS A 128 -24.21 -10.70 -5.43
CA LYS A 128 -23.07 -9.90 -5.93
C LYS A 128 -21.88 -9.88 -4.97
N LYS A 129 -22.12 -9.84 -3.65
CA LYS A 129 -21.05 -9.89 -2.64
C LYS A 129 -20.27 -11.20 -2.69
N GLN A 130 -20.96 -12.35 -2.83
CA GLN A 130 -20.30 -13.64 -2.95
C GLN A 130 -19.53 -13.75 -4.26
N ILE A 131 -20.07 -13.24 -5.37
CA ILE A 131 -19.37 -13.19 -6.66
C ILE A 131 -18.06 -12.40 -6.52
N ILE A 132 -18.11 -11.21 -5.93
CA ILE A 132 -16.93 -10.35 -5.76
C ILE A 132 -15.88 -11.04 -4.88
N PHE A 133 -16.21 -11.43 -3.65
CA PHE A 133 -15.21 -11.86 -2.67
C PHE A 133 -14.85 -13.34 -2.75
N LYS A 134 -15.79 -14.23 -3.10
CA LYS A 134 -15.57 -15.68 -3.10
C LYS A 134 -15.13 -16.22 -4.46
N HIS A 135 -15.51 -15.57 -5.55
CA HIS A 135 -15.22 -16.04 -6.91
C HIS A 135 -14.20 -15.15 -7.62
N ALA A 136 -14.52 -13.88 -7.87
CA ALA A 136 -13.67 -12.97 -8.63
C ALA A 136 -12.36 -12.64 -7.90
N PHE A 137 -12.42 -12.23 -6.62
CA PHE A 137 -11.24 -11.85 -5.86
C PHE A 137 -10.24 -13.00 -5.68
N LYS A 138 -10.74 -14.21 -5.44
CA LYS A 138 -9.91 -15.42 -5.30
C LYS A 138 -9.05 -15.70 -6.55
N ASN A 139 -9.55 -15.37 -7.74
CA ASN A 139 -8.79 -15.52 -8.98
C ASN A 139 -7.93 -14.28 -9.28
N ALA A 140 -8.46 -13.09 -8.97
CA ALA A 140 -7.78 -11.82 -9.21
C ALA A 140 -6.54 -11.63 -8.32
N ILE A 141 -6.47 -12.28 -7.14
CA ILE A 141 -5.35 -12.14 -6.21
C ILE A 141 -4.05 -12.79 -6.71
N ILE A 142 -4.13 -13.76 -7.64
CA ILE A 142 -2.96 -14.49 -8.15
C ILE A 142 -1.91 -13.52 -8.73
N PRO A 143 -2.22 -12.66 -9.72
CA PRO A 143 -1.27 -11.67 -10.23
C PRO A 143 -0.93 -10.58 -9.20
N VAL A 144 -1.82 -10.30 -8.26
CA VAL A 144 -1.60 -9.28 -7.22
C VAL A 144 -0.48 -9.73 -6.28
N ILE A 145 -0.47 -10.99 -5.86
CA ILE A 145 0.59 -11.56 -5.03
C ILE A 145 1.95 -11.45 -5.72
N THR A 146 2.03 -11.74 -7.02
CA THR A 146 3.29 -11.60 -7.78
C THR A 146 3.84 -10.18 -7.73
N VAL A 147 2.97 -9.18 -7.96
CA VAL A 147 3.38 -7.77 -7.94
C VAL A 147 3.71 -7.30 -6.53
N MET A 148 2.99 -7.79 -5.51
CA MET A 148 3.31 -7.52 -4.11
C MET A 148 4.72 -8.01 -3.77
N SER A 149 5.09 -9.23 -4.16
CA SER A 149 6.43 -9.77 -3.89
C SER A 149 7.52 -8.92 -4.52
N ILE A 150 7.33 -8.46 -5.77
CA ILE A 150 8.26 -7.56 -6.45
C ILE A 150 8.37 -6.23 -5.69
N GLN A 151 7.23 -5.67 -5.26
CA GLN A 151 7.23 -4.40 -4.53
C GLN A 151 7.90 -4.48 -3.18
N ILE A 152 7.71 -5.56 -2.43
CA ILE A 152 8.39 -5.75 -1.15
C ILE A 152 9.91 -5.76 -1.35
N GLY A 153 10.41 -6.43 -2.39
CA GLY A 153 11.83 -6.40 -2.74
C GLY A 153 12.32 -4.99 -3.10
N ALA A 154 11.56 -4.24 -3.89
CA ALA A 154 11.88 -2.85 -4.24
C ALA A 154 11.88 -1.93 -3.00
N MET A 155 11.01 -2.19 -2.02
CA MET A 155 10.93 -1.41 -0.78
C MET A 155 12.15 -1.58 0.11
N VAL A 156 12.86 -2.73 0.07
CA VAL A 156 14.15 -2.89 0.78
C VAL A 156 15.19 -1.90 0.26
N VAL A 157 15.22 -1.67 -1.05
CA VAL A 157 16.14 -0.69 -1.65
C VAL A 157 15.65 0.73 -1.37
N GLY A 158 14.34 0.97 -1.46
CA GLY A 158 13.73 2.28 -1.21
C GLY A 158 13.76 2.72 0.25
N SER A 159 13.84 1.78 1.21
CA SER A 159 13.84 2.10 2.64
C SER A 159 15.08 2.87 3.05
N VAL A 160 16.24 2.65 2.39
CA VAL A 160 17.48 3.37 2.69
C VAL A 160 17.29 4.89 2.60
N LEU A 161 16.55 5.38 1.59
CA LEU A 161 16.26 6.82 1.46
C LEU A 161 15.37 7.31 2.60
N VAL A 162 14.37 6.51 2.98
CA VAL A 162 13.44 6.84 4.07
C VAL A 162 14.18 6.84 5.42
N GLU A 163 15.04 5.85 5.65
CA GLU A 163 15.88 5.72 6.85
C GLU A 163 16.79 6.93 7.01
N ASN A 164 17.42 7.39 5.93
CA ASN A 164 18.26 8.60 5.94
C ASN A 164 17.45 9.86 6.28
N VAL A 165 16.26 10.02 5.69
CA VAL A 165 15.41 11.21 5.94
C VAL A 165 14.88 11.26 7.37
N PHE A 166 14.55 10.11 7.95
CA PHE A 166 14.06 10.00 9.34
C PHE A 166 15.15 9.73 10.38
N ALA A 167 16.43 9.73 9.98
CA ALA A 167 17.57 9.41 10.83
C ALA A 167 17.42 8.08 11.61
N LEU A 168 16.88 7.05 10.95
CA LEU A 168 16.75 5.71 11.51
C LEU A 168 18.08 4.94 11.33
N PRO A 169 18.52 4.14 12.33
CA PRO A 169 19.75 3.36 12.25
C PRO A 169 19.55 2.08 11.41
N GLY A 170 19.13 2.25 10.16
CA GLY A 170 18.99 1.18 9.18
C GLY A 170 20.27 0.97 8.36
N LEU A 171 20.14 0.30 7.22
CA LEU A 171 21.27 -0.16 6.40
C LEU A 171 22.12 0.99 5.85
#